data_AF-A0A314XK72-F1
#
_entry.id   AF-A0A314XK72-F1
#
_cell.length_a   1.000
_cell.length_b   1.000
_cell.length_c   1.000
_cell.angle_alpha   90.00
_cell.angle_beta   90.00
_cell.angle_gamma   90.00
#
_symmetry.space_group_name_H-M   'P 1'
#
loop_
_entity.id
_entity.type
_entity.pdbx_description
1 polymer ?
#
loop_
_entity_poly.entity_id
_entity_poly.type
_entity_poly.pdbx_seq_one_letter_code
_entity_poly.pdbx_strand_id
1 'polypeptide(L)'
;MANPQTLSIEDSSIDSTQVTLLKNLLEAGRHPLVQAMDQASKQGIILIEGSGPTYATVDTFQESLVAAGAGIALIDAVILFEVSFFNTSEFIARVAESKISKSPPVGFALIRPPGHHAIPKGPMGFCVFGNVAVAARYAQHSHGLKRVFIIDFDVHHGNGTNDAFYDDPDIFFLSTHQVWIGFGLV
;
A
#
# COMPACT_ATOMS: atom_id res chain seq x y z
N MET A 1 3.03 33.19 0.29
CA MET A 1 2.96 31.81 0.83
C MET A 1 2.26 30.97 -0.22
N ALA A 2 2.92 29.97 -0.78
CA ALA A 2 2.33 29.11 -1.82
C ALA A 2 1.47 28.03 -1.14
N ASN A 3 0.25 27.84 -1.63
CA ASN A 3 -0.69 26.83 -1.16
C ASN A 3 -0.21 25.44 -1.65
N PRO A 4 0.05 24.45 -0.78
CA PRO A 4 0.42 23.10 -1.24
C PRO A 4 -0.74 22.51 -2.04
N GLN A 5 -0.51 22.26 -3.33
CA GLN A 5 -1.49 21.57 -4.16
C GLN A 5 -1.59 20.13 -3.66
N THR A 6 -2.77 19.77 -3.13
CA THR A 6 -3.09 18.42 -2.68
C THR A 6 -3.67 17.65 -3.85
N LEU A 7 -3.08 16.51 -4.20
CA LEU A 7 -3.62 15.62 -5.22
C LEU A 7 -4.47 14.54 -4.53
N SER A 8 -5.76 14.46 -4.87
CA SER A 8 -6.67 13.41 -4.41
C SER A 8 -6.92 12.41 -5.55
N ILE A 9 -6.68 11.13 -5.29
CA ILE A 9 -7.03 10.03 -6.22
C ILE A 9 -8.31 9.39 -5.73
N GLU A 10 -9.38 9.50 -6.54
CA GLU A 10 -10.66 8.80 -6.35
C GLU A 10 -10.66 7.48 -7.13
N ASP A 11 -11.51 6.53 -6.73
CA ASP A 11 -11.61 5.18 -7.29
C ASP A 11 -11.75 5.14 -8.82
N SER A 12 -12.37 6.16 -9.41
CA SER A 12 -12.58 6.33 -10.85
C SER A 12 -11.31 6.72 -11.65
N SER A 13 -10.21 7.06 -10.98
CA SER A 13 -8.96 7.53 -11.60
C SER A 13 -7.86 6.46 -11.66
N ILE A 14 -8.16 5.24 -11.22
CA ILE A 14 -7.22 4.11 -11.20
C ILE A 14 -7.32 3.37 -12.54
N ASP A 15 -6.34 3.59 -13.42
CA ASP A 15 -6.28 2.91 -14.72
C ASP A 15 -6.06 1.39 -14.55
N SER A 16 -6.68 0.63 -15.46
CA SER A 16 -6.45 -0.78 -15.73
C SER A 16 -4.97 -1.19 -15.74
N THR A 17 -4.05 -0.30 -16.11
CA THR A 17 -2.60 -0.53 -16.07
C THR A 17 -2.04 -0.74 -14.66
N GLN A 18 -2.51 -0.03 -13.64
CA GLN A 18 -2.00 -0.17 -12.28
C GLN A 18 -2.48 -1.48 -11.63
N VAL A 19 -3.74 -1.85 -11.88
CA VAL A 19 -4.28 -3.17 -11.50
C VAL A 19 -3.53 -4.28 -12.25
N THR A 20 -3.20 -4.06 -13.52
CA THR A 20 -2.42 -5.01 -14.33
C THR A 20 -0.98 -5.14 -13.83
N LEU A 21 -0.34 -4.04 -13.42
CA LEU A 21 0.99 -4.06 -12.82
C LEU A 21 1.00 -4.86 -11.53
N LEU A 22 0.03 -4.61 -10.64
CA LEU A 22 -0.10 -5.35 -9.39
C LEU A 22 -0.34 -6.84 -9.66
N LYS A 23 -1.23 -7.19 -10.60
CA LYS A 23 -1.44 -8.58 -11.05
C LYS A 23 -0.16 -9.21 -11.60
N ASN A 24 0.60 -8.50 -12.43
CA ASN A 24 1.85 -9.00 -12.99
C ASN A 24 2.92 -9.23 -11.91
N LEU A 25 3.03 -8.35 -10.92
CA LEU A 25 3.94 -8.51 -9.77
C LEU A 25 3.55 -9.73 -8.92
N LEU A 26 2.25 -9.91 -8.71
CA LEU A 26 1.65 -11.02 -7.98
C LEU A 26 1.85 -12.37 -8.71
N GLU A 27 1.68 -12.40 -10.04
CA GLU A 27 1.85 -13.59 -10.89
C GLU A 27 3.32 -13.95 -11.11
N ALA A 28 4.20 -12.96 -11.31
CA ALA A 28 5.64 -13.17 -11.45
C ALA A 28 6.27 -13.80 -10.19
N GLY A 29 5.70 -13.54 -9.01
CA GLY A 29 6.12 -14.13 -7.75
C GLY A 29 5.56 -15.52 -7.44
N ARG A 30 4.65 -16.07 -8.25
CA ARG A 30 3.82 -17.28 -7.92
C ARG A 30 3.28 -17.22 -6.48
N HIS A 31 2.87 -16.04 -6.03
CA HIS A 31 2.60 -15.86 -4.61
C HIS A 31 1.40 -16.72 -4.18
N PRO A 32 1.52 -17.58 -3.15
CA PRO A 32 0.45 -18.49 -2.72
C PRO A 32 -0.88 -17.76 -2.43
N LEU A 33 -0.82 -16.50 -2.00
CA LEU A 33 -1.98 -15.64 -1.82
C LEU A 33 -2.79 -15.44 -3.11
N VAL A 34 -2.15 -15.30 -4.26
CA VAL A 34 -2.83 -15.05 -5.54
C VAL A 34 -3.56 -16.31 -5.99
N GLN A 35 -2.94 -17.47 -5.81
CA GLN A 35 -3.56 -18.76 -6.10
C GLN A 35 -4.68 -19.06 -5.11
N ALA A 36 -4.47 -18.81 -3.81
CA ALA A 36 -5.48 -19.00 -2.78
C ALA A 36 -6.67 -18.04 -2.97
N MET A 37 -6.43 -16.80 -3.39
CA MET A 37 -7.48 -15.82 -3.66
C MET A 37 -8.17 -16.03 -5.01
N ASP A 38 -7.45 -16.49 -6.05
CA ASP A 38 -8.06 -16.94 -7.31
C ASP A 38 -8.96 -18.16 -7.07
N GLN A 39 -8.53 -19.10 -6.24
CA GLN A 39 -9.37 -20.22 -5.77
C GLN A 39 -10.55 -19.72 -4.92
N ALA A 40 -10.34 -18.76 -4.02
CA ALA A 40 -11.41 -18.15 -3.21
C ALA A 40 -12.47 -17.46 -4.06
N SER A 41 -12.04 -16.74 -5.09
CA SER A 41 -12.89 -16.08 -6.06
C SER A 41 -13.81 -17.09 -6.78
N LYS A 42 -13.31 -18.31 -7.03
CA LYS A 42 -14.06 -19.36 -7.73
C LYS A 42 -15.00 -20.16 -6.83
N GLN A 43 -14.72 -20.25 -5.53
CA GLN A 43 -15.44 -21.13 -4.61
C GLN A 43 -16.49 -20.40 -3.74
N GLY A 44 -16.40 -19.07 -3.61
CA GLY A 44 -17.28 -18.26 -2.76
C GLY A 44 -16.95 -18.46 -1.28
N ILE A 45 -16.60 -17.37 -0.59
CA ILE A 45 -16.20 -17.31 0.83
C ILE A 45 -15.21 -18.42 1.24
N ILE A 46 -13.91 -18.10 1.20
CA ILE A 46 -12.90 -18.92 1.89
C ILE A 46 -12.66 -18.32 3.27
N LEU A 47 -12.89 -19.13 4.31
CA LEU A 47 -12.39 -18.85 5.64
C LEU A 47 -10.89 -19.21 5.65
N ILE A 48 -10.02 -18.23 5.88
CA ILE A 48 -8.59 -18.52 6.06
C ILE A 48 -8.35 -18.77 7.54
N GLU A 49 -8.02 -20.01 7.89
CA GLU A 49 -7.69 -20.37 9.26
C GLU A 49 -6.45 -19.58 9.74
N GLY A 50 -6.56 -18.97 10.93
CA GLY A 50 -5.46 -18.26 11.59
C GLY A 50 -5.35 -16.76 11.30
N SER A 51 -6.23 -16.16 10.48
CA SER A 51 -6.17 -14.73 10.12
C SER A 51 -7.41 -13.90 10.54
N GLY A 52 -8.16 -14.35 11.54
CA GLY A 52 -9.40 -13.67 11.99
C GLY A 52 -10.54 -13.75 10.95
N PRO A 53 -11.78 -13.34 11.29
CA PRO A 53 -12.90 -13.40 10.37
C PRO A 53 -12.78 -12.30 9.30
N THR A 54 -12.15 -12.62 8.17
CA THR A 54 -12.28 -11.83 6.95
C THR A 54 -13.03 -12.64 5.91
N TYR A 55 -14.16 -12.11 5.45
CA TYR A 55 -14.89 -12.64 4.31
C TYR A 55 -14.32 -11.97 3.05
N ALA A 56 -13.75 -12.77 2.14
CA ALA A 56 -13.34 -12.31 0.82
C ALA A 56 -14.28 -12.92 -0.24
N THR A 57 -15.01 -12.08 -0.96
CA THR A 57 -15.70 -12.45 -2.20
C THR A 57 -14.84 -12.07 -3.41
N VAL A 58 -15.25 -12.50 -4.62
CA VAL A 58 -14.65 -12.02 -5.88
C VAL A 58 -14.62 -10.49 -5.91
N ASP A 59 -15.75 -9.88 -5.56
CA ASP A 59 -15.91 -8.42 -5.59
C ASP A 59 -14.97 -7.77 -4.58
N THR A 60 -14.91 -8.28 -3.34
CA THR A 60 -13.97 -7.76 -2.33
C THR A 60 -12.52 -7.88 -2.79
N PHE A 61 -12.14 -8.98 -3.44
CA PHE A 61 -10.79 -9.15 -3.98
C PHE A 61 -10.47 -8.13 -5.09
N GLN A 62 -11.40 -7.94 -6.03
CA GLN A 62 -11.22 -6.97 -7.12
C GLN A 62 -11.16 -5.53 -6.59
N GLU A 63 -12.07 -5.15 -5.69
CA GLU A 63 -12.05 -3.85 -5.03
C GLU A 63 -10.74 -3.64 -4.26
N SER A 64 -10.23 -4.68 -3.58
CA SER A 64 -8.95 -4.60 -2.86
C SER A 64 -7.75 -4.41 -3.79
N LEU A 65 -7.77 -5.03 -4.98
CA LEU A 65 -6.73 -4.81 -6.00
C LEU A 65 -6.75 -3.36 -6.49
N VAL A 66 -7.95 -2.81 -6.71
CA VAL A 66 -8.12 -1.40 -7.11
C VAL A 66 -7.62 -0.48 -6.00
N ALA A 67 -8.00 -0.71 -4.74
CA ALA A 67 -7.54 0.05 -3.58
C ALA A 67 -6.00 0.06 -3.46
N ALA A 68 -5.35 -1.11 -3.55
CA ALA A 68 -3.90 -1.21 -3.54
C ALA A 68 -3.25 -0.49 -4.74
N GLY A 69 -3.86 -0.61 -5.93
CA GLY A 69 -3.43 0.09 -7.15
C GLY A 69 -3.52 1.62 -7.03
N ALA A 70 -4.53 2.17 -6.36
CA ALA A 70 -4.59 3.61 -6.07
C ALA A 70 -3.43 4.08 -5.20
N GLY A 71 -3.02 3.27 -4.22
CA GLY A 71 -1.84 3.56 -3.39
C GLY A 71 -0.57 3.67 -4.24
N ILE A 72 -0.38 2.76 -5.20
CA ILE A 72 0.72 2.80 -6.17
C ILE A 72 0.64 4.05 -7.04
N ALA A 73 -0.52 4.34 -7.62
CA ALA A 73 -0.74 5.52 -8.46
C ALA A 73 -0.46 6.82 -7.69
N LEU A 74 -0.79 6.87 -6.40
CA LEU A 74 -0.50 8.02 -5.54
C LEU A 74 1.00 8.22 -5.36
N ILE A 75 1.77 7.14 -5.17
CA ILE A 75 3.23 7.21 -5.08
C ILE A 75 3.83 7.79 -6.36
N ASP A 76 3.42 7.28 -7.53
CA ASP A 76 3.85 7.83 -8.82
C ASP A 76 3.51 9.31 -8.91
N ALA A 77 2.27 9.67 -8.58
CA ALA A 77 1.82 11.05 -8.71
C ALA A 77 2.60 11.99 -7.78
N VAL A 78 2.85 11.61 -6.53
CA VAL A 78 3.59 12.44 -5.56
C VAL A 78 5.07 12.56 -5.92
N ILE A 79 5.72 11.45 -6.34
CA ILE A 79 7.14 11.44 -6.70
C ILE A 79 7.37 12.17 -8.03
N LEU A 80 6.52 11.90 -9.02
CA LEU A 80 6.63 12.48 -10.37
C LEU A 80 6.04 13.89 -10.47
N PHE A 81 5.31 14.38 -9.47
CA PHE A 81 4.84 15.77 -9.42
C PHE A 81 5.99 16.77 -9.63
N GLU A 82 7.20 16.46 -9.13
CA GLU A 82 8.39 17.29 -9.35
C GLU A 82 8.99 17.15 -10.77
N VAL A 83 8.68 16.07 -11.51
CA VAL A 83 9.27 15.77 -12.82
C VAL A 83 8.58 16.50 -13.97
N SER A 84 7.33 16.96 -13.79
CA SER A 84 6.67 17.81 -14.80
C SER A 84 7.31 19.20 -14.94
N PHE A 85 8.26 19.56 -14.06
CA PHE A 85 8.97 20.84 -14.12
C PHE A 85 10.48 20.72 -14.43
N PHE A 86 11.07 19.51 -14.41
CA PHE A 86 12.52 19.32 -14.59
C PHE A 86 12.86 18.04 -15.36
N ASN A 87 13.95 18.09 -16.12
CA ASN A 87 14.52 17.02 -16.94
C ASN A 87 15.12 15.90 -16.07
N THR A 88 15.09 14.65 -16.58
CA THR A 88 15.37 13.39 -15.87
C THR A 88 16.72 13.35 -15.14
N SER A 89 17.73 14.06 -15.64
CA SER A 89 19.05 14.16 -15.02
C SER A 89 19.07 15.01 -13.74
N GLU A 90 18.14 15.96 -13.61
CA GLU A 90 18.06 16.89 -12.48
C GLU A 90 17.26 16.28 -11.31
N PHE A 91 16.32 15.37 -11.61
CA PHE A 91 15.60 14.56 -10.62
C PHE A 91 16.56 13.69 -9.78
N ILE A 92 17.46 12.95 -10.44
CA ILE A 92 18.45 12.11 -9.74
C ILE A 92 19.38 12.97 -8.89
N ALA A 93 19.78 14.16 -9.37
CA ALA A 93 20.61 15.09 -8.62
C ALA A 93 19.88 15.69 -7.40
N ARG A 94 18.59 16.06 -7.51
CA ARG A 94 17.81 16.63 -6.39
C ARG A 94 17.39 15.61 -5.35
N VAL A 95 17.04 14.39 -5.76
CA VAL A 95 16.81 13.27 -4.83
C VAL A 95 18.09 12.96 -4.06
N ALA A 96 19.25 12.99 -4.73
CA ALA A 96 20.55 12.82 -4.09
C ALA A 96 20.94 14.02 -3.20
N GLU A 97 20.51 15.24 -3.53
CA GLU A 97 20.81 16.45 -2.76
C GLU A 97 19.85 16.72 -1.59
N SER A 98 18.71 16.03 -1.50
CA SER A 98 17.68 16.11 -0.44
C SER A 98 17.62 17.44 0.32
N LYS A 99 17.58 18.56 -0.42
CA LYS A 99 17.06 19.80 0.15
C LYS A 99 15.55 19.64 0.15
N ILE A 100 15.03 19.18 1.28
CA ILE A 100 13.61 19.17 1.62
C ILE A 100 13.02 20.48 1.09
N SER A 101 12.19 20.40 0.06
CA SER A 101 11.37 21.52 -0.36
C SER A 101 10.61 22.01 0.88
N LYS A 102 10.54 23.32 1.11
CA LYS A 102 9.75 23.88 2.23
C LYS A 102 8.27 23.49 2.15
N SER A 103 7.83 22.96 1.01
CA SER A 103 6.51 22.41 0.78
C SER A 103 6.66 21.15 -0.08
N PRO A 104 6.91 19.97 0.51
CA PRO A 104 6.95 18.72 -0.25
C PRO A 104 5.56 18.45 -0.89
N PRO A 105 5.50 17.77 -2.05
CA PRO A 105 4.23 17.33 -2.60
C PRO A 105 3.56 16.34 -1.64
N VAL A 106 2.24 16.46 -1.52
CA VAL A 106 1.42 15.60 -0.66
C VAL A 106 0.23 15.07 -1.45
N GLY A 107 -0.15 13.84 -1.16
CA GLY A 107 -1.25 13.16 -1.82
C GLY A 107 -2.11 12.40 -0.82
N PHE A 108 -3.38 12.19 -1.19
CA PHE A 108 -4.32 11.41 -0.39
C PHE A 108 -5.09 10.42 -1.27
N ALA A 109 -5.15 9.16 -0.84
CA ALA A 109 -5.93 8.11 -1.48
C ALA A 109 -7.10 7.75 -0.57
N LEU A 110 -8.33 8.07 -1.01
CA LEU A 110 -9.55 7.68 -0.31
C LEU A 110 -10.04 6.35 -0.88
N ILE A 111 -9.51 5.26 -0.34
CA ILE A 111 -9.71 3.91 -0.87
C ILE A 111 -10.44 3.00 0.11
N ARG A 112 -11.17 2.05 -0.46
CA ARG A 112 -11.79 0.93 0.24
C ARG A 112 -11.71 -0.29 -0.66
N PRO A 113 -11.47 -1.51 -0.11
CA PRO A 113 -11.28 -1.88 1.30
C PRO A 113 -9.92 -1.47 1.91
N PRO A 114 -9.80 -1.49 3.27
CA PRO A 114 -8.58 -1.11 3.98
C PRO A 114 -7.46 -2.15 3.82
N GLY A 115 -6.28 -1.88 4.38
CA GLY A 115 -5.10 -2.74 4.19
C GLY A 115 -4.24 -3.11 5.40
N HIS A 116 -4.21 -2.34 6.48
CA HIS A 116 -3.15 -2.45 7.49
C HIS A 116 -3.15 -3.75 8.35
N HIS A 117 -4.21 -4.56 8.29
CA HIS A 117 -4.27 -5.86 8.97
C HIS A 117 -3.85 -7.04 8.10
N ALA A 118 -3.78 -6.88 6.77
CA ALA A 118 -3.45 -7.98 5.86
C ALA A 118 -1.99 -8.41 6.08
N ILE A 119 -1.81 -9.59 6.67
CA ILE A 119 -0.49 -10.17 6.93
C ILE A 119 0.06 -10.85 5.66
N PRO A 120 1.38 -11.10 5.56
CA PRO A 120 1.96 -11.79 4.41
C PRO A 120 1.33 -13.16 4.11
N LYS A 121 0.76 -13.81 5.13
CA LYS A 121 0.10 -15.12 5.02
C LYS A 121 -1.36 -15.03 4.55
N GLY A 122 -2.01 -13.88 4.60
CA GLY A 122 -3.41 -13.75 4.16
C GLY A 122 -4.19 -12.55 4.68
N PRO A 123 -5.43 -12.38 4.17
CA PRO A 123 -6.40 -11.37 4.61
C PRO A 123 -6.76 -11.48 6.10
N MET A 124 -6.93 -10.33 6.76
CA MET A 124 -7.36 -10.21 8.16
C MET A 124 -8.03 -8.85 8.39
N GLY A 125 -8.98 -8.74 9.34
CA GLY A 125 -9.54 -7.45 9.77
C GLY A 125 -10.08 -6.59 8.63
N PHE A 126 -10.85 -7.19 7.71
CA PHE A 126 -11.39 -6.54 6.49
C PHE A 126 -10.34 -6.13 5.43
N CYS A 127 -9.07 -6.43 5.66
CA CYS A 127 -7.97 -6.12 4.76
C CYS A 127 -7.62 -7.35 3.93
N VAL A 128 -7.63 -7.23 2.60
CA VAL A 128 -7.19 -8.32 1.69
C VAL A 128 -5.74 -8.15 1.25
N PHE A 129 -5.34 -6.92 0.94
CA PHE A 129 -3.97 -6.56 0.61
C PHE A 129 -3.46 -5.50 1.57
N GLY A 130 -2.17 -5.55 1.90
CA GLY A 130 -1.50 -4.50 2.66
C GLY A 130 -1.28 -3.26 1.80
N ASN A 131 -2.33 -2.45 1.57
CA ASN A 131 -2.28 -1.30 0.64
C ASN A 131 -1.05 -0.40 0.85
N VAL A 132 -0.78 0.01 2.10
CA VAL A 132 0.37 0.86 2.45
C VAL A 132 1.69 0.10 2.33
N ALA A 133 1.72 -1.18 2.71
CA ALA A 133 2.92 -2.01 2.58
C ALA A 133 3.33 -2.23 1.11
N VAL A 134 2.35 -2.48 0.24
CA VAL A 134 2.53 -2.57 -1.21
C VAL A 134 3.06 -1.25 -1.77
N ALA A 135 2.45 -0.12 -1.39
CA ALA A 135 2.90 1.20 -1.83
C ALA A 135 4.34 1.52 -1.39
N ALA A 136 4.70 1.20 -0.14
CA ALA A 136 6.05 1.39 0.37
C ALA A 136 7.09 0.57 -0.42
N ARG A 137 6.81 -0.71 -0.68
CA ARG A 137 7.69 -1.56 -1.51
C ARG A 137 7.78 -1.09 -2.94
N TYR A 138 6.67 -0.66 -3.53
CA TYR A 138 6.66 -0.08 -4.86
C TYR A 138 7.56 1.17 -4.92
N ALA A 139 7.48 2.05 -3.93
CA ALA A 139 8.34 3.23 -3.87
C ALA A 139 9.83 2.89 -3.79
N GLN A 140 10.21 1.85 -3.03
CA GLN A 140 11.60 1.38 -2.98
C GLN A 140 12.06 0.75 -4.30
N HIS A 141 11.25 -0.15 -4.88
CA HIS A 141 11.63 -0.91 -6.06
C HIS A 141 11.58 -0.09 -7.36
N SER A 142 10.53 0.71 -7.55
CA SER A 142 10.29 1.43 -8.80
C SER A 142 10.97 2.80 -8.83
N HIS A 143 11.12 3.45 -7.67
CA HIS A 143 11.67 4.81 -7.56
C HIS A 143 13.01 4.85 -6.81
N GLY A 144 13.54 3.71 -6.37
CA GLY A 144 14.86 3.63 -5.73
C GLY A 144 14.94 4.31 -4.35
N LEU A 145 13.79 4.56 -3.70
CA LEU A 145 13.78 5.12 -2.36
C LEU A 145 14.42 4.14 -1.39
N LYS A 146 15.44 4.60 -0.66
CA LYS A 146 16.20 3.71 0.25
C LYS A 146 15.51 3.49 1.58
N ARG A 147 14.77 4.46 2.09
CA ARG A 147 14.12 4.38 3.40
C ARG A 147 12.69 4.95 3.34
N VAL A 148 11.75 4.28 3.99
CA VAL A 148 10.36 4.73 4.11
C VAL A 148 9.95 4.76 5.57
N PHE A 149 9.23 5.81 5.97
CA PHE A 149 8.61 5.90 7.29
C PHE A 149 7.09 5.76 7.13
N ILE A 150 6.51 4.75 7.74
CA ILE A 150 5.07 4.50 7.79
C ILE A 150 4.55 4.88 9.18
N ILE A 151 3.57 5.78 9.21
CA ILE A 151 2.84 6.17 10.42
C ILE A 151 1.41 5.65 10.29
N ASP A 152 1.02 4.78 11.20
CA ASP A 152 -0.34 4.26 11.32
C ASP A 152 -1.00 4.81 12.59
N PHE A 153 -2.05 5.58 12.40
CA PHE A 153 -2.85 6.19 13.47
C PHE A 153 -4.28 5.63 13.51
N ASP A 154 -4.54 4.51 12.82
CA ASP A 154 -5.77 3.76 13.02
C ASP A 154 -5.87 3.30 14.47
N VAL A 155 -7.10 3.19 14.98
CA VAL A 155 -7.32 2.81 16.39
C VAL A 155 -6.86 1.37 16.67
N HIS A 156 -6.83 0.50 15.65
CA HIS A 156 -6.34 -0.87 15.74
C HIS A 156 -4.86 -0.96 15.36
N HIS A 157 -4.16 -1.92 15.96
CA HIS A 157 -2.78 -2.21 15.57
C HIS A 157 -2.69 -2.66 14.10
N GLY A 158 -1.91 -1.94 13.28
CA GLY A 158 -1.57 -2.31 11.90
C GLY A 158 -0.62 -3.52 11.82
N ASN A 159 -1.02 -4.66 12.38
CA ASN A 159 -0.19 -5.87 12.47
C ASN A 159 0.23 -6.43 11.11
N GLY A 160 -0.55 -6.21 10.04
CA GLY A 160 -0.17 -6.60 8.69
C GLY A 160 1.06 -5.86 8.21
N THR A 161 1.08 -4.53 8.44
CA THR A 161 2.24 -3.68 8.16
C THR A 161 3.43 -4.03 9.05
N ASN A 162 3.19 -4.27 10.35
CA ASN A 162 4.23 -4.74 11.27
C ASN A 162 4.90 -6.02 10.75
N ASP A 163 4.11 -7.05 10.47
CA ASP A 163 4.61 -8.36 10.06
C ASP A 163 5.32 -8.33 8.70
N ALA A 164 4.89 -7.45 7.80
CA ALA A 164 5.52 -7.28 6.48
C ALA A 164 6.93 -6.68 6.57
N PHE A 165 7.25 -5.93 7.62
CA PHE A 165 8.46 -5.13 7.73
C PHE A 165 9.25 -5.35 9.02
N TYR A 166 8.87 -6.32 9.86
CA TYR A 166 9.44 -6.50 11.20
C TYR A 166 10.97 -6.59 11.20
N ASP A 167 11.53 -7.32 10.23
CA ASP A 167 12.98 -7.52 10.08
C ASP A 167 13.62 -6.59 9.03
N ASP A 168 12.88 -5.60 8.51
CA ASP A 168 13.37 -4.70 7.46
C ASP A 168 13.89 -3.37 8.05
N PRO A 169 15.22 -3.11 8.01
CA PRO A 169 15.80 -1.89 8.57
C PRO A 169 15.57 -0.64 7.70
N ASP A 170 15.13 -0.79 6.45
CA ASP A 170 14.85 0.30 5.52
C ASP A 170 13.41 0.81 5.64
N ILE A 171 12.56 0.13 6.41
CA ILE A 171 11.20 0.57 6.73
C ILE A 171 11.09 0.83 8.23
N PHE A 172 10.80 2.08 8.60
CA PHE A 172 10.42 2.40 9.97
C PHE A 172 8.90 2.39 10.07
N PHE A 173 8.34 1.58 10.97
CA PHE A 173 6.90 1.51 11.23
C PHE A 173 6.59 2.01 12.63
N LEU A 174 5.68 2.97 12.72
CA LEU A 174 5.12 3.48 13.97
C LEU A 174 3.61 3.35 13.92
N SER A 175 3.04 2.63 14.89
CA SER A 175 1.60 2.55 15.08
C SER A 175 1.22 3.10 16.46
N THR A 176 0.24 3.99 16.50
CA THR A 176 -0.49 4.32 17.72
C THR A 176 -1.83 3.65 17.68
N HIS A 177 -2.17 2.84 18.68
CA HIS A 177 -3.43 2.09 18.71
C HIS A 177 -3.92 1.95 20.15
N GLN A 178 -5.21 1.69 20.32
CA GLN A 178 -5.77 1.39 21.63
C GLN A 178 -5.37 -0.04 22.04
N VAL A 179 -4.92 -0.18 23.28
CA VAL A 179 -4.57 -1.48 23.85
C VAL A 179 -5.84 -2.36 23.93
N TRP A 180 -5.71 -3.64 23.60
CA TRP A 180 -6.76 -4.66 23.63
C TRP A 180 -7.84 -4.59 22.54
N ILE A 181 -7.68 -3.76 21.51
CA ILE A 181 -8.52 -3.81 20.30
C ILE A 181 -7.70 -4.29 19.09
N GLY A 182 -7.99 -5.51 18.62
CA GLY A 182 -7.29 -6.14 17.50
C GLY A 182 -6.88 -7.59 17.77
N PHE A 183 -6.49 -8.32 16.72
CA PHE A 183 -6.22 -9.76 16.74
C PHE A 183 -4.80 -10.14 17.22
N GLY A 184 -4.11 -9.26 17.95
CA GLY A 184 -2.77 -9.50 18.47
C GLY A 184 -2.63 -8.97 19.89
N LEU A 185 -2.22 -9.84 20.81
CA LEU A 185 -1.68 -9.43 22.11
C LEU A 185 -0.43 -8.59 21.82
N VAL A 186 -0.43 -7.34 22.29
CA VAL A 186 0.78 -6.50 22.39
C VAL A 186 1.90 -7.21 23.13
#